data_AF-A0AA38GK30-F1
#
_entry.id   AF-A0AA38GK30-F1
#
_cell.length_a   1.000
_cell.length_b   1.000
_cell.length_c   1.000
_cell.angle_alpha   90.00
_cell.angle_beta   90.00
_cell.angle_gamma   90.00
#
_symmetry.space_group_name_H-M   'P 1'
#
loop_
_entity.id
_entity.type
_entity.pdbx_description
1 polymer ?
#
loop_
_entity_poly.entity_id
_entity_poly.type
_entity_poly.pdbx_seq_one_letter_code
_entity_poly.pdbx_strand_id
1 'polypeptide(L)'
;MAVVDAGAVVYEVLGRRAQDVDTTIIEYIINVLNDESFDFGLKGEGAYDAVGDLLVDSGCVEDEPEARLVCDKLSERIGTHVDKGTKEVVRSLRTPVRMYDGLCQDESPPKQVDTQDGLPMSERDRAKIDRRKRKEDRQREAAYQSHLAEMKASLEGMPVACVHHGTGDEGSAARDIHLENFNISVGGRDLIKDGSVTLSYGRHYGLIGRNGTGKTTLLRHMAMHAIDGIPKYCQILHVEQEVVGDNTTAVQCVLNADIERTQLLDEESRLVAQQRESEKDGAAAQNDMKLKGANEEKDNASERLAQIYKRLEYIDAYSAEARASSILA
;
A
#
# COMPACT_ATOMS: atom_id res chain seq x y z
N MET A 1 36.83 -24.81 -13.46
CA MET A 1 36.19 -23.48 -13.41
C MET A 1 36.02 -23.15 -11.95
N ALA A 2 36.65 -22.06 -11.48
CA ALA A 2 36.48 -21.61 -10.12
C ALA A 2 35.10 -20.96 -10.00
N VAL A 3 34.26 -21.43 -9.06
CA VAL A 3 33.05 -20.72 -8.64
C VAL A 3 33.54 -19.45 -7.97
N VAL A 4 33.28 -18.30 -8.58
CA VAL A 4 33.61 -17.02 -7.95
C VAL A 4 32.62 -16.83 -6.82
N ASP A 5 33.13 -16.83 -5.59
CA ASP A 5 32.34 -16.55 -4.40
C ASP A 5 31.95 -15.08 -4.39
N ALA A 6 30.66 -14.79 -4.63
CA ALA A 6 30.13 -13.44 -4.64
C ALA A 6 30.43 -12.70 -3.33
N GLY A 7 30.51 -13.42 -2.20
CA GLY A 7 30.88 -12.85 -0.91
C GLY A 7 32.30 -12.28 -0.91
N ALA A 8 33.26 -13.04 -1.41
CA ALA A 8 34.66 -12.60 -1.48
C ALA A 8 34.83 -11.35 -2.35
N VAL A 9 34.09 -11.26 -3.46
CA VAL A 9 34.13 -10.11 -4.37
C VAL A 9 33.51 -8.86 -3.73
N VAL A 10 32.39 -9.00 -3.02
CA VAL A 10 31.75 -7.88 -2.32
C VAL A 10 32.68 -7.30 -1.25
N TYR A 11 33.32 -8.16 -0.44
CA TYR A 11 34.30 -7.72 0.55
C TYR A 11 35.57 -7.11 -0.08
N GLU A 12 36.00 -7.58 -1.25
CA GLU A 12 37.14 -7.01 -1.96
C GLU A 12 36.83 -5.61 -2.53
N VAL A 13 35.62 -5.44 -3.09
CA VAL A 13 35.23 -4.18 -3.74
C VAL A 13 34.87 -3.10 -2.71
N LEU A 14 34.19 -3.45 -1.61
CA LEU A 14 33.86 -2.52 -0.53
C LEU A 14 35.03 -2.33 0.45
N GLY A 15 35.95 -3.29 0.54
CA GLY A 15 37.15 -3.20 1.36
C GLY A 15 36.86 -2.97 2.84
N ARG A 16 37.54 -2.00 3.46
CA ARG A 16 37.34 -1.65 4.88
C ARG A 16 35.92 -1.16 5.18
N ARG A 17 35.21 -0.62 4.19
CA ARG A 17 33.85 -0.06 4.35
C ARG A 17 32.83 -1.16 4.69
N ALA A 18 33.06 -2.39 4.21
CA ALA A 18 32.22 -3.53 4.55
C ALA A 18 32.44 -4.07 5.97
N GLN A 19 33.49 -3.64 6.68
CA GLN A 19 33.74 -4.04 8.08
C GLN A 19 33.05 -3.11 9.09
N ASP A 20 32.75 -1.87 8.67
CA ASP A 20 32.11 -0.85 9.51
C ASP A 20 30.56 -0.94 9.43
N VAL A 21 30.03 -1.76 8.52
CA VAL A 21 28.59 -1.92 8.28
C VAL A 21 28.07 -3.22 8.87
N ASP A 22 26.81 -3.21 9.31
CA ASP A 22 26.13 -4.39 9.89
C ASP A 22 26.26 -5.60 8.95
N THR A 23 26.67 -6.73 9.52
CA THR A 23 26.85 -8.01 8.82
C THR A 23 25.59 -8.43 8.06
N THR A 24 24.41 -8.10 8.57
CA THR A 24 23.11 -8.42 7.96
C THR A 24 22.91 -7.68 6.64
N ILE A 25 23.37 -6.43 6.55
CA ILE A 25 23.28 -5.63 5.34
C ILE A 25 24.21 -6.22 4.28
N ILE A 26 25.45 -6.53 4.66
CA ILE A 26 26.41 -7.13 3.73
C ILE A 26 25.94 -8.52 3.25
N GLU A 27 25.39 -9.36 4.13
CA GLU A 27 24.79 -10.64 3.73
C GLU A 27 23.62 -10.47 2.75
N TYR A 28 22.78 -9.45 2.93
CA TYR A 28 21.72 -9.13 1.98
C TYR A 28 22.29 -8.77 0.60
N ILE A 29 23.30 -7.90 0.55
CA ILE A 29 23.97 -7.52 -0.70
C ILE A 29 24.54 -8.76 -1.41
N ILE A 30 25.22 -9.62 -0.66
CA ILE A 30 25.80 -10.86 -1.19
C ILE A 30 24.70 -11.76 -1.75
N ASN A 31 23.60 -11.96 -1.01
CA ASN A 31 22.51 -12.84 -1.44
C ASN A 31 21.80 -12.32 -2.71
N VAL A 32 21.60 -11.01 -2.82
CA VAL A 32 21.00 -10.39 -4.02
C VAL A 32 21.90 -10.57 -5.24
N LEU A 33 23.20 -10.35 -5.09
CA LEU A 33 24.16 -10.46 -6.19
C LEU A 33 24.55 -11.91 -6.53
N ASN A 34 24.26 -12.86 -5.65
CA ASN A 34 24.54 -14.28 -5.85
C ASN A 34 23.33 -15.05 -6.45
N ASP A 35 22.19 -14.39 -6.68
CA ASP A 35 21.06 -15.01 -7.36
C ASP A 35 21.42 -15.31 -8.83
N GLU A 36 21.35 -16.58 -9.22
CA GLU A 36 21.69 -17.06 -10.57
C GLU A 36 20.84 -16.40 -11.68
N SER A 37 19.70 -15.84 -11.32
CA SER A 37 18.79 -15.11 -12.22
C SER A 37 19.00 -13.58 -12.20
N PHE A 38 19.94 -13.08 -11.40
CA PHE A 38 20.17 -11.65 -11.24
C PHE A 38 20.75 -11.03 -12.52
N ASP A 39 20.03 -10.07 -13.09
CA ASP A 39 20.50 -9.28 -14.22
C ASP A 39 21.22 -8.02 -13.73
N PHE A 40 22.55 -8.04 -13.81
CA PHE A 40 23.40 -6.90 -13.45
C PHE A 40 23.20 -5.68 -14.37
N GLY A 41 22.55 -5.85 -15.53
CA GLY A 41 22.34 -4.77 -16.50
C GLY A 41 23.63 -4.32 -17.18
N LEU A 42 23.55 -3.23 -17.95
CA LEU A 42 24.72 -2.64 -18.61
C LEU A 42 25.47 -1.75 -17.61
N LYS A 43 26.77 -2.01 -17.42
CA LYS A 43 27.62 -1.26 -16.47
C LYS A 43 27.07 -1.24 -15.03
N GLY A 44 26.51 -2.36 -14.58
CA GLY A 44 26.00 -2.49 -13.20
C GLY A 44 24.72 -1.72 -12.89
N GLU A 45 23.97 -1.23 -13.90
CA GLU A 45 22.70 -0.51 -13.69
C GLU A 45 21.69 -1.34 -12.88
N GLY A 46 21.56 -2.64 -13.15
CA GLY A 46 20.68 -3.54 -12.39
C GLY A 46 21.15 -3.76 -10.95
N ALA A 47 22.47 -3.74 -10.71
CA ALA A 47 23.04 -3.79 -9.37
C ALA A 47 22.80 -2.48 -8.58
N TYR A 48 22.89 -1.33 -9.25
CA TYR A 48 22.57 -0.03 -8.64
C TYR A 48 21.08 0.08 -8.30
N ASP A 49 20.18 -0.34 -9.18
CA ASP A 49 18.73 -0.32 -8.90
C ASP A 49 18.34 -1.23 -7.72
N ALA A 50 19.11 -2.30 -7.48
CA ALA A 50 18.82 -3.27 -6.42
C ALA A 50 19.45 -2.91 -5.07
N VAL A 51 20.67 -2.35 -5.09
CA VAL A 51 21.50 -2.20 -3.89
C VAL A 51 22.13 -0.80 -3.75
N GLY A 52 22.01 0.07 -4.76
CA GLY A 52 22.63 1.39 -4.80
C GLY A 52 22.19 2.29 -3.63
N ASP A 53 20.89 2.41 -3.41
CA ASP A 53 20.35 3.21 -2.29
C ASP A 53 20.80 2.62 -0.94
N LEU A 54 20.82 1.29 -0.81
CA LEU A 54 21.26 0.61 0.40
C LEU A 54 22.74 0.84 0.71
N LEU A 55 23.58 0.94 -0.34
CA LEU A 55 25.00 1.25 -0.19
C LEU A 55 25.23 2.68 0.32
N VAL A 56 24.41 3.64 -0.11
CA VAL A 56 24.48 5.03 0.36
C VAL A 56 23.93 5.13 1.80
N ASP A 57 22.75 4.57 2.05
CA ASP A 57 22.08 4.66 3.36
C ASP A 57 22.85 3.94 4.48
N SER A 58 23.53 2.84 4.15
CA SER A 58 24.35 2.09 5.12
C SER A 58 25.70 2.74 5.41
N GLY A 59 26.05 3.84 4.74
CA GLY A 59 27.38 4.46 4.82
C GLY A 59 28.49 3.63 4.17
N CYS A 60 28.13 2.56 3.42
CA CYS A 60 29.10 1.85 2.58
C CYS A 60 29.66 2.77 1.49
N VAL A 61 28.91 3.79 1.07
CA VAL A 61 29.27 4.72 -0.01
C VAL A 61 28.92 6.17 0.39
N GLU A 62 29.76 7.16 0.02
CA GLU A 62 29.52 8.56 0.42
C GLU A 62 28.43 9.24 -0.44
N ASP A 63 28.42 8.96 -1.75
CA ASP A 63 27.51 9.60 -2.71
C ASP A 63 26.96 8.61 -3.76
N GLU A 64 25.77 8.89 -4.32
CA GLU A 64 25.14 8.15 -5.43
C GLU A 64 26.07 7.85 -6.64
N PRO A 65 26.88 8.80 -7.17
CA PRO A 65 27.83 8.51 -8.26
C PRO A 65 28.91 7.50 -7.87
N GLU A 66 29.35 7.51 -6.61
CA GLU A 66 30.29 6.52 -6.12
C GLU A 66 29.62 5.14 -6.03
N ALA A 67 28.34 5.09 -5.66
CA ALA A 67 27.59 3.84 -5.56
C ALA A 67 27.41 3.20 -6.93
N ARG A 68 27.17 4.00 -7.98
CA ARG A 68 27.17 3.52 -9.38
C ARG A 68 28.50 2.92 -9.78
N LEU A 69 29.62 3.53 -9.38
CA LEU A 69 30.95 3.04 -9.72
C LEU A 69 31.31 1.74 -8.98
N VAL A 70 30.84 1.60 -7.74
CA VAL A 70 30.94 0.35 -6.97
C VAL A 70 30.11 -0.76 -7.64
N CYS A 71 28.87 -0.48 -8.03
CA CYS A 71 28.00 -1.42 -8.73
C CYS A 71 28.53 -1.83 -10.11
N ASP A 72 29.17 -0.90 -10.84
CA ASP A 72 29.85 -1.20 -12.11
C ASP A 72 30.99 -2.20 -11.88
N LYS A 73 31.85 -1.95 -10.89
CA LYS A 73 32.95 -2.88 -10.51
C LYS A 73 32.47 -4.25 -10.05
N LEU A 74 31.37 -4.29 -9.28
CA LEU A 74 30.75 -5.55 -8.87
C LEU A 74 30.24 -6.33 -10.09
N SER A 75 29.63 -5.64 -11.06
CA SER A 75 29.14 -6.25 -12.30
C SER A 75 30.26 -6.79 -13.19
N GLU A 76 31.41 -6.10 -13.25
CA GLU A 76 32.58 -6.57 -14.02
C GLU A 76 33.17 -7.86 -13.43
N ARG A 77 33.21 -7.98 -12.10
CA ARG A 77 33.84 -9.11 -11.41
C ARG A 77 32.93 -10.32 -11.19
N ILE A 78 31.63 -10.10 -11.00
CA ILE A 78 30.65 -11.17 -10.77
C ILE A 78 29.97 -11.55 -12.10
N GLY A 79 29.56 -10.56 -12.90
CA GLY A 79 28.76 -10.74 -14.12
C GLY A 79 29.51 -11.35 -15.31
N THR A 80 30.85 -11.40 -15.29
CA THR A 80 31.64 -12.05 -16.35
C THR A 80 31.81 -13.57 -16.18
N HIS A 81 31.54 -14.10 -14.98
CA HIS A 81 31.72 -15.52 -14.65
C HIS A 81 30.44 -16.37 -14.72
N VAL A 82 29.28 -15.73 -14.88
CA VAL A 82 28.04 -16.40 -15.26
C VAL A 82 28.03 -16.54 -16.79
N ASP A 83 28.80 -17.50 -17.29
CA ASP A 83 28.78 -17.86 -18.69
C ASP A 83 27.34 -18.25 -19.07
N LYS A 84 26.80 -17.50 -20.02
CA LYS A 84 25.43 -17.59 -20.55
C LYS A 84 25.19 -18.99 -21.12
N GLY A 85 24.69 -19.89 -20.29
CA GLY A 85 23.94 -21.07 -20.72
C GLY A 85 22.63 -20.61 -21.36
N THR A 86 22.68 -20.24 -22.63
CA THR A 86 21.50 -20.03 -23.46
C THR A 86 20.74 -21.35 -23.57
N LYS A 87 19.74 -21.57 -22.70
CA LYS A 87 18.59 -22.40 -23.08
C LYS A 87 17.77 -21.56 -24.05
N GLU A 88 17.89 -21.88 -25.33
CA GLU A 88 17.03 -21.37 -26.39
C GLU A 88 15.56 -21.58 -26.01
N VAL A 89 14.90 -20.52 -25.57
CA VAL A 89 13.51 -20.27 -25.92
C VAL A 89 13.46 -18.82 -26.41
N VAL A 90 13.30 -18.72 -27.74
CA VAL A 90 13.32 -17.51 -28.57
C VAL A 90 14.72 -16.99 -28.92
N ARG A 91 15.07 -17.10 -30.21
CA ARG A 91 16.30 -16.55 -30.80
C ARG A 91 16.43 -15.06 -30.50
N SER A 92 17.30 -14.72 -29.56
CA SER A 92 17.79 -13.35 -29.40
C SER A 92 18.79 -13.05 -30.53
N LEU A 93 18.61 -11.90 -31.19
CA LEU A 93 19.41 -11.48 -32.34
C LEU A 93 20.88 -11.25 -31.90
N ARG A 94 21.84 -11.61 -32.77
CA ARG A 94 23.30 -11.54 -32.50
C ARG A 94 23.86 -10.12 -32.30
N THR A 95 23.01 -9.11 -32.39
CA THR A 95 23.33 -7.70 -32.17
C THR A 95 22.25 -7.14 -31.25
N PRO A 96 22.58 -6.51 -30.12
CA PRO A 96 21.57 -5.95 -29.24
C PRO A 96 20.88 -4.78 -29.96
N VAL A 97 19.61 -4.94 -30.32
CA VAL A 97 18.79 -3.82 -30.82
C VAL A 97 18.36 -3.01 -29.61
N ARG A 98 19.03 -1.88 -29.37
CA ARG A 98 18.57 -0.89 -28.39
C ARG A 98 17.46 -0.06 -29.05
N MET A 99 16.35 0.20 -28.35
CA MET A 99 15.23 0.99 -28.89
C MET A 99 15.57 2.47 -29.19
N TYR A 100 16.80 2.89 -28.88
CA TYR A 100 17.36 4.21 -29.19
C TYR A 100 18.54 4.12 -30.17
N ASP A 101 18.86 2.94 -30.70
CA ASP A 101 19.75 2.78 -31.85
C ASP A 101 18.98 3.22 -33.10
N GLY A 102 18.83 4.55 -33.21
CA GLY A 102 17.86 5.25 -34.06
C GLY A 102 17.38 6.60 -33.48
N LEU A 103 17.77 6.98 -32.25
CA LEU A 103 17.48 8.27 -31.63
C LEU A 103 18.76 8.88 -31.04
N CYS A 104 19.43 9.73 -31.81
CA CYS A 104 20.48 10.61 -31.32
C CYS A 104 19.88 11.95 -30.84
N GLN A 105 20.36 12.47 -29.72
CA GLN A 105 20.37 13.91 -29.45
C GLN A 105 21.83 14.36 -29.54
N ASP A 106 22.17 15.09 -30.60
CA ASP A 106 23.03 16.28 -30.56
C ASP A 106 22.91 17.00 -31.92
N GLU A 107 23.14 18.31 -31.90
CA GLU A 107 22.83 19.31 -32.93
C GLU A 107 22.88 18.85 -34.40
N SER A 108 21.87 19.26 -35.17
CA SER A 108 21.83 19.06 -36.62
C SER A 108 22.91 19.88 -37.35
N PRO A 109 23.86 19.26 -38.08
CA PRO A 109 24.59 19.92 -39.17
C PRO A 109 23.63 20.16 -40.35
N PRO A 110 23.87 21.16 -41.21
CA PRO A 110 22.93 21.54 -42.26
C PRO A 110 22.72 20.37 -43.22
N LYS A 111 21.45 20.03 -43.42
CA LYS A 111 21.01 18.95 -44.32
C LYS A 111 21.38 19.31 -45.76
N GLN A 112 22.33 18.60 -46.36
CA GLN A 112 22.46 18.56 -47.81
C GLN A 112 21.27 17.75 -48.38
N VAL A 113 20.64 18.35 -49.38
CA VAL A 113 19.45 17.85 -50.06
C VAL A 113 19.90 16.87 -51.13
N ASP A 114 19.83 15.57 -50.85
CA ASP A 114 19.89 14.57 -51.91
C ASP A 114 18.47 14.11 -52.29
N THR A 115 18.09 14.65 -53.42
CA THR A 115 16.92 14.38 -54.25
C THR A 115 16.84 12.88 -54.58
N GLN A 116 15.85 12.17 -54.04
CA GLN A 116 15.30 10.97 -54.69
C GLN A 116 13.84 10.78 -54.26
N ASP A 117 12.97 10.93 -55.26
CA ASP A 117 11.52 10.90 -55.20
C ASP A 117 10.97 9.61 -54.56
N GLY A 118 10.67 9.66 -53.27
CA GLY A 118 9.83 8.67 -52.60
C GLY A 118 8.36 8.96 -52.89
N LEU A 119 7.65 8.01 -53.52
CA LEU A 119 6.23 8.15 -53.84
C LEU A 119 5.44 8.67 -52.63
N PRO A 120 4.50 9.62 -52.83
CA PRO A 120 3.73 10.18 -51.73
C PRO A 120 2.85 9.09 -51.12
N MET A 121 3.09 8.77 -49.84
CA MET A 121 2.15 8.01 -49.02
C MET A 121 0.76 8.65 -49.16
N SER A 122 -0.22 7.86 -49.62
CA SER A 122 -1.57 8.36 -49.89
C SER A 122 -2.16 8.99 -48.64
N GLU A 123 -2.94 10.06 -48.80
CA GLU A 123 -3.68 10.73 -47.72
C GLU A 123 -4.51 9.72 -46.88
N ARG A 124 -4.94 8.61 -47.51
CA ARG A 124 -5.64 7.51 -46.86
C ARG A 124 -4.82 6.76 -45.81
N ASP A 125 -3.52 6.61 -46.02
CA ASP A 125 -2.65 5.86 -45.10
C ASP A 125 -2.25 6.70 -43.89
N ARG A 126 -2.05 8.01 -44.09
CA ARG A 126 -1.87 8.99 -42.98
C ARG A 126 -3.12 9.05 -42.10
N ALA A 127 -4.31 9.12 -42.71
CA ALA A 127 -5.57 9.10 -41.97
C ALA A 127 -5.80 7.79 -41.19
N LYS A 128 -5.35 6.64 -41.72
CA LYS A 128 -5.42 5.35 -41.00
C LYS A 128 -4.49 5.32 -39.79
N ILE A 129 -3.26 5.83 -39.92
CA ILE A 129 -2.29 5.89 -38.81
C ILE A 129 -2.82 6.82 -37.70
N ASP A 130 -3.32 8.00 -38.05
CA ASP A 130 -3.91 8.93 -37.09
C ASP A 130 -5.14 8.35 -36.39
N ARG A 131 -5.99 7.63 -37.12
CA ARG A 131 -7.16 6.96 -36.53
C ARG A 131 -6.75 5.84 -35.58
N ARG A 132 -5.68 5.09 -35.87
CA ARG A 132 -5.16 4.04 -34.99
C ARG A 132 -4.56 4.65 -33.72
N LYS A 133 -3.75 5.70 -33.87
CA LYS A 133 -3.14 6.42 -32.73
C LYS A 133 -4.19 7.01 -31.80
N ARG A 134 -5.22 7.69 -32.34
CA ARG A 134 -6.36 8.20 -31.55
C ARG A 134 -7.14 7.10 -30.84
N LYS A 135 -7.21 5.89 -31.42
CA LYS A 135 -7.86 4.73 -30.78
C LYS A 135 -7.01 4.18 -29.64
N GLU A 136 -5.70 4.06 -29.83
CA GLU A 136 -4.73 3.63 -28.81
C GLU A 136 -4.65 4.62 -27.65
N ASP A 137 -4.57 5.92 -27.93
CA ASP A 137 -4.55 6.97 -26.91
C ASP A 137 -5.84 6.97 -26.08
N ARG A 138 -7.00 6.86 -26.74
CA ARG A 138 -8.30 6.72 -26.05
C ARG A 138 -8.37 5.44 -25.20
N GLN A 139 -7.76 4.34 -25.64
CA GLN A 139 -7.69 3.10 -24.86
C GLN A 139 -6.79 3.26 -23.63
N ARG A 140 -5.66 3.96 -23.75
CA ARG A 140 -4.75 4.26 -22.63
C ARG A 140 -5.41 5.18 -21.61
N GLU A 141 -6.05 6.25 -22.07
CA GLU A 141 -6.78 7.18 -21.20
C GLU A 141 -7.93 6.47 -20.47
N ALA A 142 -8.70 5.62 -21.16
CA ALA A 142 -9.75 4.83 -20.53
C ALA A 142 -9.20 3.84 -19.49
N ALA A 143 -8.07 3.17 -19.78
CA ALA A 143 -7.42 2.29 -18.82
C ALA A 143 -6.91 3.05 -17.58
N TYR A 144 -6.32 4.23 -17.79
CA TYR A 144 -5.87 5.10 -16.69
C TYR A 144 -7.05 5.62 -15.85
N GLN A 145 -8.13 6.05 -16.48
CA GLN A 145 -9.33 6.48 -15.77
C GLN A 145 -9.98 5.34 -14.99
N SER A 146 -10.05 4.14 -15.57
CA SER A 146 -10.54 2.94 -14.87
C SER A 146 -9.68 2.61 -13.66
N HIS A 147 -8.35 2.69 -13.79
CA HIS A 147 -7.42 2.45 -12.69
C HIS A 147 -7.58 3.48 -11.57
N LEU A 148 -7.75 4.77 -11.91
CA LEU A 148 -8.02 5.81 -10.92
C LEU A 148 -9.37 5.61 -10.22
N ALA A 149 -10.40 5.18 -10.94
CA ALA A 149 -11.71 4.92 -10.36
C ALA A 149 -11.69 3.71 -9.41
N GLU A 150 -10.98 2.63 -9.78
CA GLU A 150 -10.77 1.46 -8.93
C GLU A 150 -9.97 1.82 -7.66
N MET A 151 -8.91 2.63 -7.81
CA MET A 151 -8.14 3.12 -6.66
C MET A 151 -9.01 3.97 -5.72
N LYS A 152 -9.82 4.89 -6.25
CA LYS A 152 -10.75 5.69 -5.45
C LYS A 152 -11.79 4.84 -4.74
N ALA A 153 -12.41 3.88 -5.45
CA ALA A 153 -13.36 2.95 -4.86
C ALA A 153 -12.74 2.09 -3.76
N SER A 154 -11.48 1.68 -3.92
CA SER A 154 -10.75 0.95 -2.87
C SER A 154 -10.46 1.79 -1.62
N LEU A 155 -10.30 3.11 -1.81
CA LEU A 155 -10.12 4.06 -0.71
C LEU A 155 -11.45 4.34 0.00
N GLU A 156 -12.53 4.50 -0.76
CA GLU A 156 -13.89 4.71 -0.23
C GLU A 156 -14.45 3.46 0.46
N GLY A 157 -14.03 2.26 0.05
CA GLY A 157 -14.41 0.98 0.65
C GLY A 157 -13.58 0.59 1.88
N MET A 158 -12.65 1.45 2.31
CA MET A 158 -11.79 1.17 3.44
C MET A 158 -12.58 1.27 4.75
N PRO A 159 -12.60 0.22 5.59
CA PRO A 159 -13.33 0.29 6.85
C PRO A 159 -12.72 1.39 7.73
N VAL A 160 -13.60 2.24 8.26
CA VAL A 160 -13.19 3.27 9.23
C VAL A 160 -12.63 2.56 10.46
N ALA A 161 -11.48 3.05 10.93
CA ALA A 161 -10.88 2.62 12.18
C ALA A 161 -11.90 2.76 13.31
N CYS A 162 -12.43 1.64 13.80
CA CYS A 162 -13.41 1.61 14.87
C CYS A 162 -12.91 0.81 16.06
N VAL A 163 -13.12 1.35 17.26
CA VAL A 163 -12.93 0.60 18.50
C VAL A 163 -14.17 -0.26 18.70
N HIS A 164 -14.03 -1.59 18.76
CA HIS A 164 -15.14 -2.44 19.19
C HIS A 164 -15.04 -2.75 20.67
N HIS A 165 -16.10 -2.45 21.41
CA HIS A 165 -16.26 -2.87 22.78
C HIS A 165 -16.90 -4.25 22.82
N GLY A 166 -16.06 -5.29 22.74
CA GLY A 166 -16.50 -6.69 22.68
C GLY A 166 -17.55 -7.03 23.75
N THR A 167 -18.64 -7.66 23.33
CA THR A 167 -19.63 -8.26 24.24
C THR A 167 -19.15 -9.65 24.65
N GLY A 168 -18.14 -9.72 25.51
CA GLY A 168 -17.83 -10.87 26.39
C GLY A 168 -17.61 -12.27 25.80
N ASP A 169 -17.71 -12.50 24.49
CA ASP A 169 -17.51 -13.82 23.89
C ASP A 169 -16.03 -13.99 23.46
N GLU A 170 -15.14 -13.95 24.46
CA GLU A 170 -13.71 -14.22 24.31
C GLU A 170 -13.42 -15.74 24.32
N GLY A 171 -14.30 -16.52 23.69
CA GLY A 171 -14.20 -17.96 23.62
C GLY A 171 -13.28 -18.44 22.49
N SER A 172 -12.01 -18.71 22.80
CA SER A 172 -11.17 -19.75 22.18
C SER A 172 -11.15 -19.82 20.63
N ALA A 173 -11.27 -18.71 19.91
CA ALA A 173 -11.06 -18.69 18.47
C ALA A 173 -9.56 -18.53 18.15
N ALA A 174 -9.06 -19.27 17.16
CA ALA A 174 -7.66 -19.22 16.74
C ALA A 174 -7.27 -17.80 16.30
N ARG A 175 -6.44 -17.11 17.08
CA ARG A 175 -6.03 -15.72 16.82
C ARG A 175 -5.09 -15.57 15.61
N ASP A 176 -4.68 -16.68 15.02
CA ASP A 176 -3.80 -16.73 13.87
C ASP A 176 -4.58 -16.45 12.57
N ILE A 177 -3.95 -15.77 11.63
CA ILE A 177 -4.51 -15.45 10.31
C ILE A 177 -3.88 -16.39 9.29
N HIS A 178 -4.71 -17.15 8.59
CA HIS A 178 -4.27 -18.06 7.54
C HIS A 178 -4.88 -17.62 6.21
N LEU A 179 -4.03 -17.10 5.32
CA LEU A 179 -4.40 -16.72 3.96
C LEU A 179 -3.87 -17.79 3.02
N GLU A 180 -4.75 -18.50 2.33
CA GLU A 180 -4.38 -19.58 1.41
C GLU A 180 -4.88 -19.29 0.00
N ASN A 181 -4.03 -19.57 -1.00
CA ASN A 181 -4.34 -19.49 -2.43
C ASN A 181 -5.03 -18.19 -2.86
N PHE A 182 -4.58 -17.06 -2.32
CA PHE A 182 -5.17 -15.77 -2.64
C PHE A 182 -4.51 -15.13 -3.86
N ASN A 183 -5.35 -14.44 -4.64
CA ASN A 183 -4.95 -13.72 -5.83
C ASN A 183 -5.30 -12.24 -5.66
N ILE A 184 -4.37 -11.35 -6.00
CA ILE A 184 -4.59 -9.91 -5.96
C ILE A 184 -4.29 -9.34 -7.34
N SER A 185 -5.30 -8.74 -7.96
CA SER A 185 -5.22 -8.08 -9.26
C SER A 185 -5.66 -6.63 -9.13
N VAL A 186 -4.94 -5.70 -9.75
CA VAL A 186 -5.31 -4.27 -9.82
C VAL A 186 -5.22 -3.80 -11.26
N GLY A 187 -6.26 -3.15 -11.78
CA GLY A 187 -6.26 -2.59 -13.13
C GLY A 187 -5.99 -3.61 -14.23
N GLY A 188 -6.40 -4.87 -14.03
CA GLY A 188 -6.18 -5.97 -14.97
C GLY A 188 -4.77 -6.58 -14.96
N ARG A 189 -3.89 -6.17 -14.04
CA ARG A 189 -2.60 -6.81 -13.80
C ARG A 189 -2.63 -7.58 -12.48
N ASP A 190 -2.28 -8.86 -12.55
CA ASP A 190 -2.11 -9.70 -11.36
C ASP A 190 -0.80 -9.31 -10.66
N LEU A 191 -0.91 -8.87 -9.40
CA LEU A 191 0.22 -8.51 -8.54
C LEU A 191 0.70 -9.71 -7.72
N ILE A 192 -0.24 -10.48 -7.18
CA ILE A 192 0.04 -11.70 -6.40
C ILE A 192 -0.80 -12.82 -6.99
N LYS A 193 -0.14 -13.95 -7.28
CA LYS A 193 -0.76 -15.17 -7.78
C LYS A 193 -0.49 -16.33 -6.83
N ASP A 194 -1.54 -17.05 -6.46
CA ASP A 194 -1.49 -18.25 -5.61
C ASP A 194 -0.67 -18.02 -4.33
N GLY A 195 -0.85 -16.84 -3.73
CA GLY A 195 -0.15 -16.46 -2.50
C GLY A 195 -0.66 -17.25 -1.31
N SER A 196 0.25 -17.65 -0.41
CA SER A 196 -0.10 -18.21 0.89
C SER A 196 0.71 -17.53 1.99
N VAL A 197 0.04 -17.07 3.03
CA VAL A 197 0.65 -16.34 4.16
C VAL A 197 -0.04 -16.76 5.44
N THR A 198 0.75 -17.12 6.45
CA THR A 198 0.25 -17.38 7.81
C THR A 198 0.86 -16.37 8.77
N LEU A 199 0.01 -15.64 9.49
CA LEU A 199 0.41 -14.67 10.50
C LEU A 199 -0.02 -15.19 11.88
N SER A 200 0.94 -15.69 12.66
CA SER A 200 0.70 -16.09 14.04
C SER A 200 0.53 -14.87 14.95
N TYR A 201 -0.38 -15.00 15.92
CA TYR A 201 -0.64 -13.98 16.92
C TYR A 201 0.60 -13.66 17.77
N GLY A 202 0.77 -12.39 18.12
CA GLY A 202 1.86 -11.89 18.97
C GLY A 202 3.22 -11.76 18.26
N ARG A 203 3.27 -11.90 16.93
CA ARG A 203 4.50 -11.73 16.13
C ARG A 203 4.45 -10.46 15.29
N HIS A 204 5.62 -9.87 15.07
CA HIS A 204 5.81 -8.74 14.17
C HIS A 204 6.39 -9.24 12.84
N TYR A 205 5.80 -8.78 11.73
CA TYR A 205 6.20 -9.18 10.38
C TYR A 205 6.56 -7.95 9.56
N GLY A 206 7.62 -8.04 8.78
CA GLY A 206 8.03 -7.01 7.81
C GLY A 206 7.75 -7.46 6.38
N LEU A 207 7.11 -6.60 5.58
CA LEU A 207 6.84 -6.86 4.17
C LEU A 207 7.85 -6.08 3.30
N ILE A 208 8.80 -6.80 2.70
CA ILE A 208 9.88 -6.24 1.86
C ILE A 208 9.73 -6.62 0.39
N GLY A 209 10.37 -5.88 -0.52
CA GLY A 209 10.21 -6.02 -1.98
C GLY A 209 10.34 -4.70 -2.75
N ARG A 210 10.37 -4.75 -4.08
CA ARG A 210 10.49 -3.56 -4.93
C ARG A 210 9.22 -2.69 -4.88
N ASN A 211 9.34 -1.40 -5.17
CA ASN A 211 8.17 -0.55 -5.33
C ASN A 211 7.32 -1.04 -6.51
N GLY A 212 5.99 -1.03 -6.33
CA GLY A 212 5.05 -1.50 -7.35
C GLY A 212 4.83 -3.03 -7.40
N THR A 213 5.40 -3.81 -6.47
CA THR A 213 5.12 -5.26 -6.37
C THR A 213 3.80 -5.59 -5.67
N GLY A 214 3.04 -4.58 -5.24
CA GLY A 214 1.72 -4.77 -4.63
C GLY A 214 1.71 -4.86 -3.10
N LYS A 215 2.76 -4.39 -2.39
CA LYS A 215 2.79 -4.40 -0.92
C LYS A 215 1.64 -3.62 -0.28
N THR A 216 1.51 -2.34 -0.64
CA THR A 216 0.44 -1.47 -0.14
C THR A 216 -0.92 -2.02 -0.54
N THR A 217 -1.01 -2.61 -1.73
CA THR A 217 -2.22 -3.29 -2.21
C THR A 217 -2.58 -4.48 -1.32
N LEU A 218 -1.62 -5.35 -0.99
CA LEU A 218 -1.85 -6.48 -0.09
C LEU A 218 -2.39 -6.00 1.27
N LEU A 219 -1.74 -5.00 1.87
CA LEU A 219 -2.17 -4.43 3.15
C LEU A 219 -3.58 -3.83 3.07
N ARG A 220 -3.92 -3.15 1.97
CA ARG A 220 -5.27 -2.60 1.75
C ARG A 220 -6.32 -3.71 1.60
N HIS A 221 -6.03 -4.75 0.82
CA HIS A 221 -6.94 -5.90 0.64
C HIS A 221 -7.15 -6.67 1.94
N MET A 222 -6.12 -6.81 2.78
CA MET A 222 -6.25 -7.37 4.12
C MET A 222 -7.17 -6.51 5.00
N ALA A 223 -6.97 -5.18 5.02
CA ALA A 223 -7.81 -4.27 5.80
C ALA A 223 -9.29 -4.32 5.38
N MET A 224 -9.56 -4.37 4.08
CA MET A 224 -10.91 -4.51 3.53
C MET A 224 -11.54 -5.89 3.74
N HIS A 225 -10.83 -6.85 4.36
CA HIS A 225 -11.25 -8.25 4.46
C HIS A 225 -11.61 -8.86 3.09
N ALA A 226 -10.94 -8.39 2.03
CA ALA A 226 -11.15 -8.84 0.65
C ALA A 226 -10.43 -10.15 0.33
N ILE A 227 -9.64 -10.67 1.28
CA ILE A 227 -8.90 -11.91 1.19
C ILE A 227 -9.57 -12.94 2.10
N ASP A 228 -9.89 -14.10 1.55
CA ASP A 228 -10.44 -15.22 2.32
C ASP A 228 -9.43 -15.74 3.34
N GLY A 229 -9.92 -16.15 4.51
CA GLY A 229 -9.10 -16.69 5.60
C GLY A 229 -8.84 -15.73 6.76
N ILE A 230 -9.24 -14.45 6.65
CA ILE A 230 -9.23 -13.51 7.77
C ILE A 230 -10.44 -13.79 8.68
N PRO A 231 -10.24 -14.08 9.99
CA PRO A 231 -11.34 -14.29 10.91
C PRO A 231 -12.19 -13.01 11.08
N LYS A 232 -13.52 -13.13 11.07
CA LYS A 232 -14.44 -11.96 11.16
C LYS A 232 -14.32 -11.12 12.43
N TYR A 233 -13.78 -11.70 13.50
CA TYR A 233 -13.53 -11.02 14.77
C TYR A 233 -12.14 -10.35 14.82
N CYS A 234 -11.28 -10.58 13.82
CA CYS A 234 -9.99 -9.94 13.72
C CYS A 234 -10.18 -8.49 13.24
N GLN A 235 -9.68 -7.54 14.00
CA GLN A 235 -9.67 -6.15 13.59
C GLN A 235 -8.35 -5.84 12.92
N ILE A 236 -8.43 -5.32 11.70
CA ILE A 236 -7.27 -4.90 10.94
C ILE A 236 -7.33 -3.39 10.80
N LEU A 237 -6.43 -2.71 11.50
CA LEU A 237 -6.26 -1.26 11.38
C LEU A 237 -5.13 -0.98 10.40
N HIS A 238 -5.46 -0.34 9.28
CA HIS A 238 -4.48 0.09 8.31
C HIS A 238 -4.21 1.58 8.46
N VAL A 239 -2.93 1.94 8.46
CA VAL A 239 -2.46 3.32 8.54
C VAL A 239 -1.95 3.72 7.17
N GLU A 240 -2.53 4.77 6.59
CA GLU A 240 -2.12 5.30 5.30
C GLU A 240 -0.78 6.04 5.40
N GLN A 241 -0.01 6.05 4.30
CA GLN A 241 1.31 6.69 4.24
C GLN A 241 1.27 8.21 4.28
N GLU A 242 0.16 8.82 3.84
CA GLU A 242 -0.03 10.27 3.82
C GLU A 242 -1.43 10.61 4.35
N VAL A 243 -1.51 11.27 5.49
CA VAL A 243 -2.77 11.80 6.03
C VAL A 243 -2.82 13.28 5.74
N VAL A 244 -3.85 13.74 5.02
CA VAL A 244 -4.12 15.17 4.89
C VAL A 244 -4.56 15.68 6.26
N GLY A 245 -3.70 16.46 6.90
CA GLY A 245 -3.98 17.02 8.22
C GLY A 245 -5.18 17.95 8.17
N ASP A 246 -6.15 17.70 9.05
CA ASP A 246 -7.27 18.59 9.31
C ASP A 246 -7.03 19.37 10.62
N ASN A 247 -7.83 20.41 10.89
CA ASN A 247 -7.77 21.19 12.12
C ASN A 247 -8.30 20.44 13.36
N THR A 248 -8.69 19.17 13.20
CA THR A 248 -9.13 18.30 14.29
C THR A 248 -7.94 17.97 15.19
N THR A 249 -8.09 18.15 16.51
CA THR A 249 -7.00 17.87 17.46
C THR A 249 -6.72 16.36 17.51
N ALA A 250 -5.47 15.98 17.82
CA ALA A 250 -5.08 14.57 17.92
C ALA A 250 -5.95 13.79 18.92
N VAL A 251 -6.28 14.42 20.06
CA VAL A 251 -7.17 13.83 21.08
C VAL A 251 -8.57 13.59 20.49
N GLN A 252 -9.13 14.58 19.78
CA GLN A 252 -10.45 14.45 19.17
C GLN A 252 -10.47 13.37 18.09
N CYS A 253 -9.40 13.24 17.30
CA CYS A 253 -9.27 12.18 16.30
C CYS A 253 -9.35 10.78 16.93
N VAL A 254 -8.65 10.55 18.04
CA VAL A 254 -8.71 9.29 18.80
C VAL A 254 -10.10 9.05 19.39
N LEU A 255 -10.74 10.08 19.94
CA LEU A 255 -12.11 9.96 20.47
C LEU A 255 -13.14 9.65 19.40
N ASN A 256 -12.99 10.22 18.20
CA ASN A 256 -13.87 10.00 17.06
C ASN A 256 -13.73 8.59 16.47
N ALA A 257 -12.61 7.89 16.69
CA ALA A 257 -12.45 6.49 16.31
C ALA A 257 -13.37 5.55 17.13
N ASP A 258 -13.85 5.99 18.28
CA ASP A 258 -14.88 5.27 19.04
C ASP A 258 -16.30 5.67 18.57
N ILE A 259 -16.72 5.01 17.48
CA ILE A 259 -18.03 5.24 16.85
C ILE A 259 -19.16 4.90 17.82
N GLU A 260 -19.03 3.82 18.58
CA GLU A 260 -20.06 3.38 19.54
C GLU A 260 -20.26 4.42 20.64
N ARG A 261 -19.17 4.91 21.25
CA ARG A 261 -19.22 5.98 22.25
C ARG A 261 -19.90 7.23 21.70
N THR A 262 -19.52 7.65 20.50
CA THR A 262 -20.06 8.88 19.88
C THR A 262 -21.56 8.75 19.63
N GLN A 263 -21.99 7.61 19.07
CA GLN A 263 -23.42 7.32 18.85
C GLN A 263 -24.23 7.27 20.14
N LEU A 264 -23.70 6.66 21.20
CA LEU A 264 -24.38 6.56 22.49
C LEU A 264 -24.54 7.92 23.18
N LEU A 265 -23.52 8.79 23.12
CA LEU A 265 -23.57 10.15 23.66
C LEU A 265 -24.54 11.04 22.87
N ASP A 266 -24.56 10.90 21.53
CA ASP A 266 -25.53 11.60 20.69
C ASP A 266 -26.97 11.15 21.00
N GLU A 267 -27.19 9.84 21.13
CA GLU A 267 -28.49 9.26 21.49
C GLU A 267 -28.95 9.71 22.89
N GLU A 268 -28.05 9.70 23.88
CA GLU A 268 -28.29 10.22 25.23
C GLU A 268 -28.75 11.68 25.17
N SER A 269 -27.98 12.54 24.50
CA SER A 269 -28.29 13.98 24.40
C SER A 269 -29.66 14.24 23.79
N ARG A 270 -30.03 13.45 22.77
CA ARG A 270 -31.31 13.54 22.07
C ARG A 270 -32.47 13.11 22.96
N LEU A 271 -32.35 11.98 23.66
CA LEU A 271 -33.39 11.48 24.55
C LEU A 271 -33.60 12.41 25.75
N VAL A 272 -32.52 12.97 26.31
CA VAL A 272 -32.59 13.98 27.39
C VAL A 272 -33.28 15.25 26.91
N ALA A 273 -33.00 15.72 25.69
CA ALA A 273 -33.70 16.86 25.11
C ALA A 273 -35.21 16.60 24.93
N GLN A 274 -35.58 15.42 24.42
CA GLN A 274 -36.98 15.01 24.25
C GLN A 274 -37.75 14.92 25.57
N GLN A 275 -37.11 14.40 26.64
CA GLN A 275 -37.71 14.36 27.97
C GLN A 275 -37.97 15.77 28.52
N ARG A 276 -37.01 16.70 28.36
CA ARG A 276 -37.15 18.09 28.79
C ARG A 276 -38.26 18.85 28.04
N GLU A 277 -38.43 18.58 26.76
CA GLU A 277 -39.51 19.18 25.95
C GLU A 277 -40.88 18.64 26.35
N SER A 278 -40.99 17.32 26.52
CA SER A 278 -42.23 16.65 26.95
C SER A 278 -42.69 17.12 28.35
N GLU A 279 -41.75 17.46 29.24
CA GLU A 279 -42.04 18.04 30.55
C GLU A 279 -42.54 19.48 30.49
N LYS A 280 -42.09 20.26 29.50
CA LYS A 280 -42.58 21.63 29.28
C LYS A 280 -43.99 21.63 28.70
N ASP A 281 -44.29 20.73 27.78
CA ASP A 281 -45.61 20.63 27.15
C ASP A 281 -46.67 20.02 28.09
N GLY A 282 -46.27 19.11 28.99
CA GLY A 282 -47.14 18.53 30.02
C GLY A 282 -47.64 19.54 31.07
N ALA A 283 -46.96 20.69 31.23
CA ALA A 283 -47.41 21.77 32.13
C ALA A 283 -48.56 22.62 31.54
N ALA A 284 -48.86 22.51 30.24
CA ALA A 284 -49.82 23.36 29.54
C ALA A 284 -51.13 22.66 29.10
N ALA A 285 -51.24 21.32 29.16
CA ALA A 285 -52.38 20.59 28.61
C ALA A 285 -53.01 19.60 29.60
N GLN A 286 -53.99 20.07 30.38
CA GLN A 286 -54.97 19.22 31.07
C GLN A 286 -56.01 18.73 30.06
N ASN A 287 -55.80 17.58 29.38
CA ASN A 287 -56.87 16.88 28.65
C ASN A 287 -56.61 15.37 28.59
N ASP A 288 -57.48 14.61 29.27
CA ASP A 288 -57.30 13.24 29.77
C ASP A 288 -57.21 12.08 28.77
N MET A 289 -57.30 12.32 27.45
CA MET A 289 -57.36 11.20 26.46
C MET A 289 -56.09 11.00 25.62
N LYS A 290 -55.15 11.95 25.64
CA LYS A 290 -53.86 11.88 24.90
C LYS A 290 -52.67 11.46 25.78
N LEU A 291 -52.90 11.31 27.09
CA LEU A 291 -51.86 11.04 28.11
C LEU A 291 -51.32 9.60 28.09
N LYS A 292 -52.10 8.59 27.65
CA LYS A 292 -51.64 7.19 27.68
C LYS A 292 -50.49 6.92 26.70
N GLY A 293 -50.58 7.36 25.45
CA GLY A 293 -49.50 7.19 24.47
C GLY A 293 -48.25 8.01 24.80
N ALA A 294 -48.43 9.21 25.35
CA ALA A 294 -47.31 10.07 25.76
C ALA A 294 -46.54 9.52 26.97
N ASN A 295 -47.23 8.87 27.92
CA ASN A 295 -46.57 8.19 29.04
C ASN A 295 -45.80 6.95 28.58
N GLU A 296 -46.36 6.14 27.69
CA GLU A 296 -45.66 4.95 27.15
C GLU A 296 -44.38 5.34 26.39
N GLU A 297 -44.41 6.42 25.59
CA GLU A 297 -43.21 6.95 24.92
C GLU A 297 -42.17 7.49 25.92
N LYS A 298 -42.61 8.14 27.01
CA LYS A 298 -41.73 8.65 28.07
C LYS A 298 -41.08 7.51 28.86
N ASP A 299 -41.83 6.46 29.15
CA ASP A 299 -41.33 5.27 29.85
C ASP A 299 -40.31 4.52 28.98
N ASN A 300 -40.60 4.32 27.69
CA ASN A 300 -39.67 3.71 26.72
C ASN A 300 -38.37 4.50 26.57
N ALA A 301 -38.45 5.84 26.49
CA ALA A 301 -37.26 6.70 26.42
C ALA A 301 -36.40 6.60 27.69
N SER A 302 -37.04 6.47 28.86
CA SER A 302 -36.37 6.32 30.16
C SER A 302 -35.67 4.95 30.27
N GLU A 303 -36.32 3.88 29.83
CA GLU A 303 -35.71 2.54 29.76
C GLU A 303 -34.52 2.52 28.80
N ARG A 304 -34.63 3.17 27.64
CA ARG A 304 -33.53 3.28 26.67
C ARG A 304 -32.35 4.07 27.25
N LEU A 305 -32.59 5.19 27.93
CA LEU A 305 -31.55 5.94 28.62
C LEU A 305 -30.82 5.10 29.67
N ALA A 306 -31.55 4.30 30.45
CA ALA A 306 -30.94 3.39 31.42
C ALA A 306 -30.02 2.34 30.75
N GLN A 307 -30.42 1.82 29.58
CA GLN A 307 -29.57 0.91 28.79
C GLN A 307 -28.32 1.63 28.27
N ILE A 308 -28.46 2.86 27.78
CA ILE A 308 -27.34 3.67 27.28
C ILE A 308 -26.34 3.95 28.40
N TYR A 309 -26.78 4.39 29.58
CA TYR A 309 -25.88 4.63 30.71
C TYR A 309 -25.15 3.36 31.14
N LYS A 310 -25.85 2.22 31.20
CA LYS A 310 -25.22 0.93 31.50
C LYS A 310 -24.15 0.55 30.47
N ARG A 311 -24.40 0.86 29.19
CA ARG A 311 -23.43 0.60 28.12
C ARG A 311 -22.25 1.57 28.16
N LEU A 312 -22.50 2.87 28.39
CA LEU A 312 -21.47 3.90 28.56
C LEU A 312 -20.54 3.60 29.74
N GLU A 313 -21.09 3.08 30.85
CA GLU A 313 -20.32 2.60 32.00
C GLU A 313 -19.47 1.38 31.63
N TYR A 314 -20.04 0.41 30.92
CA TYR A 314 -19.31 -0.79 30.48
C TYR A 314 -18.12 -0.46 29.57
N ILE A 315 -18.25 0.52 28.68
CA ILE A 315 -17.18 0.94 27.77
C ILE A 315 -16.23 1.98 28.40
N ASP A 316 -16.50 2.39 29.65
CA ASP A 316 -15.78 3.42 30.39
C ASP A 316 -15.62 4.73 29.57
N ALA A 317 -16.74 5.20 29.02
CA ALA A 317 -16.78 6.30 28.06
C ALA A 317 -16.28 7.64 28.63
N TYR A 318 -16.45 7.87 29.93
CA TYR A 318 -16.11 9.12 30.61
C TYR A 318 -14.62 9.26 30.88
N SER A 319 -13.88 8.15 31.00
CA SER A 319 -12.41 8.17 31.15
C SER A 319 -11.67 8.30 29.81
N ALA A 320 -12.38 8.17 28.69
CA ALA A 320 -11.78 8.05 27.35
C ALA A 320 -10.86 9.23 27.00
N GLU A 321 -11.20 10.47 27.38
CA GLU A 321 -10.38 11.65 27.10
C GLU A 321 -9.05 11.62 27.87
N ALA A 322 -9.07 11.20 29.13
CA ALA A 322 -7.86 11.05 29.94
C ALA A 322 -6.97 9.93 29.40
N ARG A 323 -7.56 8.80 28.98
CA ARG A 323 -6.85 7.68 28.35
C ARG A 323 -6.21 8.10 27.02
N ALA A 324 -6.97 8.77 26.15
CA ALA A 324 -6.48 9.28 24.87
C ALA A 324 -5.32 10.27 25.08
N SER A 325 -5.46 11.19 26.03
CA SER A 325 -4.42 12.15 26.37
C SER A 325 -3.15 11.47 26.90
N SER A 326 -3.29 10.40 27.70
CA SER A 326 -2.14 9.63 28.20
C SER A 326 -1.39 8.84 27.12
N ILE A 327 -2.06 8.46 26.04
CA ILE A 327 -1.42 7.73 24.92
C ILE A 327 -0.69 8.70 23.99
N LEU A 328 -1.19 9.93 23.88
CA LEU A 328 -0.65 10.97 23.01
C LEU A 328 0.43 11.85 23.68
N ALA A 329 0.60 11.76 25.00
CA ALA A 329 1.61 12.46 25.79
C ALA A 329 2.97 11.75 25.73
#